data_AF-A0A8C5NWA0-F1
#
_entry.id   AF-A0A8C5NWA0-F1
#
_cell.length_a   1.000
_cell.length_b   1.000
_cell.length_c   1.000
_cell.angle_alpha   90.00
_cell.angle_beta   90.00
_cell.angle_gamma   90.00
#
_symmetry.space_group_name_H-M   'P 1'
#
loop_
_entity.id
_entity.type
_entity.pdbx_description
1 polymer ?
#
loop_
_entity_poly.entity_id
_entity_poly.type
_entity_poly.pdbx_seq_one_letter_code
_entity_poly.pdbx_strand_id
1 'polypeptide(L)'
;MWSVFRTGCHLNLREIALERANVIYKRGVGKVLMRLRKPRITATIWSSGKINLHWKTRFQVIFTDFKVVNVLAVCNMPFEIRLPEFTKNSRPHASYEPEPHPAVSCRIKSLRAASQVFSTGSIAVTGPSVKAVATTMEQVYPFMFESRKEIF
;
A
#
# COMPACT_ATOMS: atom_id res chain seq x y z
N MET A 1 -14.59 0.55 -19.99
CA MET A 1 -13.97 0.54 -18.64
C MET A 1 -14.22 1.89 -17.97
N TRP A 2 -14.46 1.92 -16.65
CA TRP A 2 -14.65 3.15 -15.87
C TRP A 2 -13.44 3.35 -14.94
N SER A 3 -12.85 4.54 -14.96
CA SER A 3 -11.71 4.88 -14.10
C SER A 3 -12.04 6.17 -13.33
N VAL A 4 -11.65 6.23 -12.06
CA VAL A 4 -11.92 7.36 -11.15
C VAL A 4 -10.60 7.96 -10.69
N PHE A 5 -10.50 9.27 -10.73
CA PHE A 5 -9.34 10.08 -10.35
C PHE A 5 -9.74 11.17 -9.34
N ARG A 6 -8.79 11.68 -8.56
CA ARG A 6 -8.97 12.80 -7.62
C ARG A 6 -7.83 13.79 -7.75
N THR A 7 -8.13 15.06 -8.01
CA THR A 7 -7.12 16.13 -8.14
C THR A 7 -6.52 16.60 -6.81
N GLY A 8 -7.12 16.23 -5.67
CA GLY A 8 -6.67 16.68 -4.34
C GLY A 8 -6.94 18.16 -4.05
N CYS A 9 -7.64 18.87 -4.94
CA CYS A 9 -7.98 20.28 -4.79
C CYS A 9 -9.41 20.58 -5.26
N HIS A 10 -9.99 21.66 -4.74
CA HIS A 10 -11.31 22.13 -5.17
C HIS A 10 -11.22 22.78 -6.57
N LEU A 11 -12.11 22.36 -7.46
CA LEU A 11 -12.15 22.85 -8.84
C LEU A 11 -13.37 23.75 -9.06
N ASN A 12 -13.14 24.91 -9.69
CA ASN A 12 -14.21 25.79 -10.12
C ASN A 12 -14.85 25.29 -11.42
N LEU A 13 -15.94 24.53 -11.27
CA LEU A 13 -16.65 23.92 -12.39
C LEU A 13 -17.23 24.93 -13.40
N ARG A 14 -17.51 26.16 -12.97
CA ARG A 14 -18.09 27.20 -13.83
C ARG A 14 -17.07 27.75 -14.82
N GLU A 15 -15.84 27.94 -14.35
CA GLU A 15 -14.70 28.40 -15.14
C GLU A 15 -14.29 27.36 -16.17
N ILE A 16 -14.16 26.10 -15.75
CA ILE A 16 -13.86 24.96 -16.64
C ILE A 16 -14.91 24.79 -17.75
N ALA A 17 -16.18 25.11 -17.46
CA ALA A 17 -17.26 25.05 -18.43
C ALA A 17 -17.31 26.23 -19.41
N LEU A 18 -16.75 27.38 -19.04
CA LEU A 18 -16.70 28.59 -19.87
C LEU A 18 -15.48 28.59 -20.80
N GLU A 19 -14.34 28.10 -20.32
CA GLU A 19 -13.07 28.17 -21.05
C GLU A 19 -12.88 27.07 -22.11
N ARG A 20 -13.58 25.93 -21.99
CA ARG A 20 -13.30 24.76 -22.82
C ARG A 20 -14.47 24.34 -23.71
N ALA A 21 -14.17 24.14 -24.99
CA ALA A 21 -15.10 23.56 -25.96
C ALA A 21 -15.37 22.08 -25.65
N ASN A 22 -16.59 21.61 -25.96
CA ASN A 22 -17.08 20.23 -25.70
C ASN A 22 -17.30 19.89 -24.21
N VAL A 23 -17.68 20.89 -23.41
CA VAL A 23 -18.00 20.75 -21.99
C VAL A 23 -19.49 21.03 -21.77
N ILE A 24 -20.17 20.15 -21.03
CA ILE A 24 -21.58 20.27 -20.63
C ILE A 24 -21.62 20.38 -19.11
N TYR A 25 -21.98 21.55 -18.60
CA TYR A 25 -22.11 21.78 -17.17
C TYR A 25 -23.55 21.50 -16.70
N LYS A 26 -23.72 20.54 -15.79
CA LYS A 26 -25.02 20.24 -15.15
C LYS A 26 -25.05 20.84 -13.74
N ARG A 27 -25.50 22.09 -13.64
CA ARG A 27 -25.61 22.84 -12.38
C ARG A 27 -26.40 22.10 -11.30
N GLY A 28 -27.52 21.45 -11.66
CA GLY A 28 -28.37 20.73 -10.70
C GLY A 28 -27.73 19.49 -10.05
N VAL A 29 -26.62 18.97 -10.58
CA VAL A 29 -25.92 17.77 -10.05
C VAL A 29 -24.49 18.10 -9.58
N GLY A 30 -24.06 19.37 -9.70
CA GLY A 30 -22.71 19.79 -9.29
C GLY A 30 -21.60 19.07 -10.06
N LYS A 31 -21.81 18.79 -11.36
CA LYS A 31 -20.83 18.08 -12.18
C LYS A 31 -20.69 18.66 -13.58
N VAL A 32 -19.49 18.54 -14.12
CA VAL A 32 -19.13 18.91 -15.48
C VAL A 32 -18.87 17.65 -16.28
N LEU A 33 -19.49 17.53 -17.45
CA LEU A 33 -19.21 16.46 -18.39
C LEU A 33 -18.34 17.02 -19.52
N MET A 34 -17.16 16.46 -19.75
CA MET A 34 -16.27 16.86 -20.82
C MET A 34 -16.11 15.72 -21.83
N ARG A 35 -16.25 16.01 -23.12
CA ARG A 35 -16.07 15.04 -24.20
C ARG A 35 -14.83 15.36 -25.01
N LEU A 36 -13.85 14.47 -24.95
CA LEU A 36 -12.61 14.54 -25.73
C LEU A 36 -12.82 13.76 -27.03
N ARG A 37 -12.41 14.36 -28.16
CA ARG A 37 -12.67 13.80 -29.51
C ARG A 37 -11.61 12.79 -29.95
N LYS A 38 -10.35 12.91 -29.50
CA LYS A 38 -9.23 11.99 -29.78
C LYS A 38 -8.31 11.88 -28.56
N PRO A 39 -8.26 10.73 -27.86
CA PRO A 39 -9.16 9.58 -27.97
C PRO A 39 -10.60 9.95 -27.56
N ARG A 40 -11.60 9.20 -28.06
CA ARG A 40 -13.02 9.41 -27.69
C ARG A 40 -13.26 9.03 -26.23
N ILE A 41 -13.15 10.00 -25.33
CA ILE A 41 -13.30 9.81 -23.88
C ILE A 41 -14.40 10.75 -23.38
N THR A 42 -15.23 10.24 -22.47
CA THR A 42 -16.16 11.07 -21.70
C THR A 42 -15.67 11.17 -20.26
N ALA A 43 -15.31 12.36 -19.82
CA ALA A 43 -14.91 12.68 -18.46
C ALA A 43 -16.09 13.32 -17.70
N THR A 44 -16.27 12.94 -16.44
CA THR A 44 -17.20 13.58 -15.50
C THR A 44 -16.38 14.17 -14.37
N ILE A 45 -16.47 15.46 -14.11
CA ILE A 45 -15.65 16.21 -13.16
C ILE A 45 -16.57 16.80 -12.08
N TRP A 46 -16.20 16.67 -10.82
CA TRP A 46 -16.91 17.24 -9.67
C TRP A 46 -16.10 18.35 -9.01
N SER A 47 -16.78 19.27 -8.31
CA SER A 47 -16.14 20.41 -7.62
C SER A 47 -15.19 19.98 -6.50
N SER A 48 -15.37 18.77 -5.97
CA SER A 48 -14.48 18.13 -4.99
C SER A 48 -13.17 17.59 -5.57
N GLY A 49 -12.93 17.77 -6.87
CA GLY A 49 -11.73 17.27 -7.54
C GLY A 49 -11.83 15.81 -7.99
N LYS A 50 -12.95 15.13 -7.75
CA LYS A 50 -13.20 13.79 -8.32
C LYS A 50 -13.39 13.91 -9.84
N ILE A 51 -12.85 12.97 -10.60
CA ILE A 51 -12.99 12.88 -12.06
C ILE A 51 -13.22 11.42 -12.48
N ASN A 52 -14.29 11.10 -13.21
CA ASN A 52 -14.56 9.77 -13.75
C ASN A 52 -14.37 9.77 -15.27
N LEU A 53 -13.58 8.86 -15.80
CA LEU A 53 -13.35 8.68 -17.24
C LEU A 53 -14.05 7.41 -17.73
N HIS A 54 -14.80 7.54 -18.82
CA HIS A 54 -15.48 6.44 -19.51
C HIS A 54 -14.93 6.32 -20.93
N TRP A 55 -14.42 5.14 -21.29
CA TRP A 55 -13.90 4.85 -22.63
C TRP A 55 -14.42 3.51 -23.21
N LYS A 56 -14.69 3.51 -24.52
CA LYS A 56 -14.91 2.32 -25.38
C LYS A 56 -13.60 2.05 -26.13
N THR A 57 -13.09 0.82 -26.08
CA THR A 57 -11.63 0.58 -26.12
C THR A 57 -11.03 0.26 -27.51
N ARG A 58 -9.79 0.76 -27.79
CA ARG A 58 -8.58 0.10 -28.39
C ARG A 58 -7.32 1.05 -28.24
N PHE A 59 -6.48 0.89 -27.19
CA PHE A 59 -5.28 1.70 -26.70
C PHE A 59 -5.53 3.05 -25.96
N GLN A 60 -4.69 3.60 -25.05
CA GLN A 60 -3.55 3.18 -24.19
C GLN A 60 -3.64 4.04 -22.89
N VAL A 61 -3.32 3.50 -21.71
CA VAL A 61 -3.57 4.10 -20.37
C VAL A 61 -2.29 4.75 -19.81
N ILE A 62 -2.38 5.98 -19.29
CA ILE A 62 -1.28 6.64 -18.54
C ILE A 62 -1.68 6.70 -17.06
N PHE A 63 -0.79 6.21 -16.20
CA PHE A 63 -0.94 6.13 -14.75
C PHE A 63 -0.31 7.36 -14.10
N THR A 64 -1.06 8.09 -13.29
CA THR A 64 -0.56 9.19 -12.43
C THR A 64 -0.88 8.87 -10.97
N ASP A 65 -0.06 9.39 -10.05
CA ASP A 65 -0.16 9.17 -8.59
C ASP A 65 0.03 7.72 -8.14
N PHE A 66 0.94 7.00 -8.80
CA PHE A 66 1.43 5.73 -8.27
C PHE A 66 2.12 5.97 -6.93
N LYS A 67 1.53 5.44 -5.85
CA LYS A 67 2.10 5.48 -4.51
C LYS A 67 2.12 4.08 -3.92
N VAL A 68 3.31 3.63 -3.52
CA VAL A 68 3.47 2.42 -2.72
C VAL A 68 2.94 2.72 -1.32
N VAL A 69 1.89 2.01 -0.91
CA VAL A 69 1.22 2.21 0.39
C VAL A 69 1.78 1.26 1.45
N ASN A 70 2.21 0.08 1.04
CA ASN A 70 2.77 -0.93 1.92
C ASN A 70 3.68 -1.86 1.13
N VAL A 71 4.73 -2.36 1.77
CA VAL A 71 5.66 -3.33 1.25
C VAL A 71 5.64 -4.53 2.19
N LEU A 72 5.37 -5.70 1.62
CA LEU A 72 5.51 -6.99 2.29
C LEU A 72 6.74 -7.68 1.71
N ALA A 73 7.72 -7.98 2.56
CA ALA A 73 8.84 -8.85 2.22
C ALA A 73 8.70 -10.17 2.99
N VAL A 74 9.06 -11.27 2.34
CA VAL A 74 9.11 -12.58 2.97
C VAL A 74 10.52 -13.13 2.73
N CYS A 75 11.15 -13.61 3.80
CA CYS A 75 12.46 -14.23 3.76
C CYS A 75 12.38 -15.60 4.43
N ASN A 76 13.12 -16.57 3.91
CA ASN A 76 13.25 -17.89 4.52
C ASN A 76 14.70 -18.07 4.97
N MET A 77 14.88 -18.30 6.27
CA MET A 77 16.20 -18.62 6.82
C MET A 77 16.50 -20.11 6.60
N PRO A 78 17.77 -20.50 6.44
CA PRO A 78 18.15 -21.90 6.29
C PRO A 78 18.13 -22.70 7.61
N PHE A 79 17.55 -22.14 8.68
CA PHE A 79 17.51 -22.74 10.01
C PHE A 79 16.17 -22.47 10.69
N GLU A 80 15.76 -23.39 11.56
CA GLU A 80 14.58 -23.24 12.42
C GLU A 80 14.86 -22.34 13.63
N ILE A 81 13.81 -21.76 14.20
CA ILE A 81 13.90 -20.76 15.28
C ILE A 81 13.13 -21.21 16.51
N ARG A 82 13.73 -21.01 17.68
CA ARG A 82 13.09 -21.17 19.00
C ARG A 82 12.27 -19.92 19.34
N LEU A 83 11.00 -19.92 18.94
CA LEU A 83 10.08 -18.77 19.13
C LEU A 83 10.00 -18.23 20.58
N PRO A 84 9.97 -19.06 21.64
CA PRO A 84 9.94 -18.55 23.01
C PRO A 84 11.20 -17.77 23.41
N GLU A 85 12.37 -18.26 22.99
CA GLU A 85 13.68 -17.68 23.28
C GLU A 85 13.86 -16.36 22.50
N PHE A 86 13.49 -16.38 21.21
CA PHE A 86 13.42 -15.18 20.37
C PHE A 86 12.53 -14.10 20.97
N THR A 87 11.34 -14.47 21.45
CA THR A 87 10.38 -13.53 22.05
C THR A 87 10.95 -12.92 23.32
N LYS A 88 11.61 -13.72 24.16
CA LYS A 88 12.24 -13.26 25.40
C LYS A 88 13.34 -12.23 25.11
N ASN A 89 14.19 -12.49 24.12
CA ASN A 89 15.32 -11.63 23.75
C ASN A 89 14.86 -10.35 23.02
N SER A 90 13.71 -10.40 22.34
CA SER A 90 13.14 -9.27 21.61
C SER A 90 12.09 -8.47 22.41
N ARG A 91 11.95 -8.70 23.72
CA ARG A 91 11.07 -7.88 24.57
C ARG A 91 11.64 -6.47 24.75
N PRO A 92 10.79 -5.42 24.75
CA PRO A 92 9.32 -5.44 24.77
C PRO A 92 8.65 -5.37 23.38
N HIS A 93 9.39 -5.55 22.28
CA HIS A 93 8.88 -5.35 20.92
C HIS A 93 8.22 -6.59 20.30
N ALA A 94 8.42 -7.77 20.88
CA ALA A 94 7.88 -9.06 20.44
C ALA A 94 6.79 -9.59 21.37
N SER A 95 5.70 -10.10 20.78
CA SER A 95 4.65 -10.86 21.46
C SER A 95 4.46 -12.22 20.78
N TYR A 96 4.33 -13.27 21.58
CA TYR A 96 4.10 -14.63 21.12
C TYR A 96 2.91 -15.23 21.85
N GLU A 97 1.83 -15.46 21.09
CA GLU A 97 0.59 -16.08 21.55
C GLU A 97 0.29 -17.28 20.64
N PRO A 98 0.81 -18.47 20.97
CA PRO A 98 0.70 -19.64 20.10
C PRO A 98 -0.73 -20.17 19.90
N GLU A 99 -1.64 -19.91 20.85
CA GLU A 99 -3.06 -20.31 20.74
C GLU A 99 -3.78 -19.63 19.56
N PRO A 100 -3.78 -18.28 19.43
CA PRO A 100 -4.41 -17.61 18.31
C PRO A 100 -3.57 -17.62 17.02
N HIS A 101 -2.23 -17.69 17.13
CA HIS A 101 -1.37 -17.60 15.95
C HIS A 101 0.02 -18.25 16.14
N PRO A 102 0.47 -19.12 15.22
CA PRO A 102 1.72 -19.88 15.39
C PRO A 102 3.00 -19.06 15.18
N ALA A 103 2.90 -17.76 14.86
CA ALA A 103 4.04 -16.88 14.59
C ALA A 103 4.22 -15.83 15.68
N VAL A 104 5.48 -15.49 15.98
CA VAL A 104 5.83 -14.37 16.87
C VAL A 104 5.59 -13.07 16.11
N SER A 105 4.79 -12.18 16.69
CA SER A 105 4.54 -10.86 16.11
C SER A 105 5.45 -9.83 16.79
N CYS A 106 6.30 -9.16 16.02
CA CYS A 106 7.09 -8.03 16.50
C CYS A 106 6.63 -6.73 15.84
N ARG A 107 6.57 -5.65 16.60
CA ARG A 107 6.26 -4.31 16.07
C ARG A 107 7.30 -3.31 16.50
N ILE A 108 7.92 -2.68 15.51
CA ILE A 108 8.90 -1.62 15.71
C ILE A 108 8.19 -0.28 15.47
N LYS A 109 7.79 0.38 16.56
CA LYS A 109 7.02 1.64 16.53
C LYS A 109 7.74 2.75 15.75
N SER A 110 9.07 2.82 15.84
CA SER A 110 9.88 3.84 15.16
C SER A 110 9.82 3.72 13.63
N LEU A 111 9.75 2.50 13.10
CA LEU A 111 9.74 2.22 11.65
C LEU A 111 8.33 2.06 11.08
N ARG A 112 7.29 2.02 11.93
CA ARG A 112 5.91 1.65 11.56
C ARG A 112 5.86 0.33 10.79
N ALA A 113 6.75 -0.59 11.17
CA ALA A 113 6.88 -1.90 10.54
C ALA A 113 6.48 -3.01 11.53
N ALA A 114 5.93 -4.08 10.98
CA ALA A 114 5.54 -5.28 11.71
C ALA A 114 6.22 -6.49 11.09
N SER A 115 6.76 -7.38 11.90
CA SER A 115 7.35 -8.64 11.46
C SER A 115 6.64 -9.83 12.11
N GLN A 116 6.50 -10.91 11.37
CA GLN A 116 5.97 -12.19 11.83
C GLN A 116 7.02 -13.26 11.61
N VAL A 117 7.47 -13.89 12.68
CA VAL A 117 8.52 -14.93 12.64
C VAL A 117 7.88 -16.28 12.91
N PHE A 118 8.12 -17.24 12.02
CA PHE A 118 7.63 -18.62 12.12
C PHE A 118 8.74 -19.54 12.65
N SER A 119 8.34 -20.61 13.33
CA SER A 119 9.28 -21.61 13.88
C SER A 119 10.11 -22.31 12.80
N THR A 120 9.61 -22.35 11.56
CA THR A 120 10.26 -22.90 10.38
C THR A 120 11.44 -22.08 9.87
N GLY A 121 11.68 -20.89 10.44
CA GLY A 121 12.68 -19.94 9.92
C GLY A 121 12.15 -18.98 8.86
N SER A 122 10.88 -19.08 8.48
CA SER A 122 10.23 -18.07 7.63
C SER A 122 9.96 -16.80 8.43
N ILE A 123 10.16 -15.64 7.80
CA ILE A 123 9.81 -14.33 8.36
C ILE A 123 9.08 -13.49 7.31
N ALA A 124 7.98 -12.88 7.72
CA ALA A 124 7.24 -11.90 6.92
C ALA A 124 7.36 -10.51 7.56
N VAL A 125 7.82 -9.51 6.82
CA VAL A 125 7.99 -8.13 7.30
C VAL A 125 7.14 -7.21 6.45
N THR A 126 6.30 -6.41 7.11
CA THR A 126 5.39 -5.45 6.50
C THR A 126 5.75 -4.03 6.94
N GLY A 127 5.90 -3.09 6.01
CA GLY A 127 6.24 -1.70 6.33
C GLY A 127 5.95 -0.71 5.20
N PRO A 128 5.97 0.60 5.49
CA PRO A 128 5.55 1.64 4.55
C PRO A 128 6.49 1.84 3.35
N SER A 129 7.72 1.32 3.42
CA SER A 129 8.71 1.42 2.36
C SER A 129 9.70 0.25 2.41
N VAL A 130 10.38 -0.01 1.29
CA VAL A 130 11.43 -1.04 1.20
C VAL A 130 12.54 -0.78 2.23
N LYS A 131 12.91 0.50 2.45
CA LYS A 131 13.90 0.89 3.46
C LYS A 131 13.47 0.51 4.88
N ALA A 132 12.21 0.79 5.25
CA ALA A 132 11.70 0.44 6.58
C ALA A 132 11.68 -1.07 6.80
N VAL A 133 11.33 -1.83 5.77
CA VAL A 133 11.34 -3.30 5.79
C VAL A 133 12.77 -3.84 5.93
N ALA A 134 13.71 -3.34 5.15
CA ALA A 134 15.12 -3.74 5.21
C ALA A 134 15.74 -3.45 6.59
N THR A 135 15.56 -2.23 7.12
CA THR A 135 16.06 -1.87 8.45
C THR A 135 15.41 -2.71 9.57
N THR A 136 14.14 -3.09 9.41
CA THR A 136 13.47 -4.01 10.35
C THR A 136 14.11 -5.38 10.32
N MET A 137 14.39 -5.92 9.13
CA MET A 137 15.06 -7.21 8.97
C MET A 137 16.46 -7.20 9.59
N GLU A 138 17.24 -6.13 9.38
CA GLU A 138 18.57 -5.97 9.97
C GLU A 138 18.54 -5.94 11.51
N GLN A 139 17.50 -5.35 12.11
CA GLN A 139 17.33 -5.34 13.58
C GLN A 139 16.88 -6.69 14.13
N VAL A 140 16.06 -7.43 13.37
CA VAL A 140 15.48 -8.72 13.82
C VAL A 140 16.45 -9.89 13.58
N TYR A 141 17.28 -9.82 12.54
CA TYR A 141 18.20 -10.89 12.15
C TYR A 141 19.14 -11.39 13.26
N PRO A 142 19.81 -10.54 14.07
CA PRO A 142 20.70 -11.00 15.14
C PRO A 142 19.96 -11.87 16.17
N PHE A 143 18.77 -11.44 16.59
CA PHE A 143 17.94 -12.18 17.54
C PHE A 143 17.48 -13.53 16.97
N MET A 144 17.15 -13.58 15.67
CA MET A 144 16.81 -14.84 15.00
C MET A 144 18.00 -15.79 14.94
N PHE A 145 19.19 -15.28 14.64
CA PHE A 145 20.40 -16.08 14.52
C PHE A 145 20.87 -16.65 15.87
N GLU A 146 20.73 -15.90 16.95
CA GLU A 146 20.98 -16.37 18.32
C GLU A 146 19.96 -17.43 18.76
N SER A 147 18.70 -17.29 18.33
CA SER A 147 17.60 -18.19 18.70
C SER A 147 17.45 -19.39 17.75
N ARG A 148 18.47 -19.69 16.93
CA ARG A 148 18.44 -20.81 16.00
C ARG A 148 18.39 -22.14 16.75
N LYS A 149 17.68 -23.14 16.20
CA LYS A 149 17.79 -24.51 16.68
C LYS A 149 19.09 -25.12 16.17
N GLU A 150 19.91 -25.65 17.08
CA GLU A 150 20.99 -26.55 16.69
C GLU A 150 20.39 -27.86 16.16
N ILE A 151 20.83 -28.25 14.97
CA ILE A 151 20.53 -29.56 14.38
C ILE A 151 21.59 -30.50 14.97
N PHE A 152 21.18 -31.37 15.89
CA PHE A 152 22.00 -32.49 16.36
C PHE A 152 21.83 -33.69 15.43
#